data_AF-A0A8H3YK38-F1
#
_entry.id   AF-A0A8H3YK38-F1
#
_cell.length_a   1.000
_cell.length_b   1.000
_cell.length_c   1.000
_cell.angle_alpha   90.00
_cell.angle_beta   90.00
_cell.angle_gamma   90.00
#
_symmetry.space_group_name_H-M   'P 1'
#
loop_
_entity.id
_entity.type
_entity.pdbx_description
1 polymer ?
#
loop_
_entity_poly.entity_id
_entity_poly.type
_entity_poly.pdbx_seq_one_letter_code
_entity_poly.pdbx_strand_id
1 'polypeptide(L)'
;MATNEPAYAPLIQAILDLNGSADAARKLVMNEKARALANWDPAYPCEKINYYEEYIHRHAPIAVSWFETLKEGLGEEKEERISTGMGILYEDDMSIASKLVAPLDDGSVGIYDLRNKESRGRLFARSSHFSLTGHDRQLDDEQNLSRSKALMTETGAVECVSIDSGSQRGYFGVMNTVVEMDLATLQPISTQRYPFNVTALSEAKASVPLTVGTNNTLHLYDPRQQAVSIRPDSTVRTELIGGSSKALLLNDKYSSFAALSEPGPLSILHLSEDREYDGTGSIWVAGRFTSLLNYDRRFFPRIKGTMHSGSRVSCLRSLPHPYFRREIGQIGNSTMSLSDIRNAKSDPGSTLVTAGEYRGKGSLELYGLSSNPETSTSYQNRQTASRSKLMSVTSHGGSLAYSDGDGNIKWVERDGHSPIREWNLNEHPGMSVSVSQTTPNVTTGNVREAWDNTAAPDDIVQLMLPTMPKSSFGHSKLGEDNLVLWTGDGKLGLLGFGKEKWDWSGLEEEALEFEEQSRRKVEREYVGIMGRALRRQADEMHFVRNLGLGIP
;
A
#
# COMPACT_ATOMS: atom_id res chain seq x y z
N MET A 1 16.69 2.58 -26.42
CA MET A 1 17.01 1.29 -27.06
C MET A 1 18.42 0.87 -26.65
N ALA A 2 18.57 0.28 -25.48
CA ALA A 2 19.82 -0.34 -25.06
C ALA A 2 19.77 -1.81 -25.50
N THR A 3 20.74 -2.24 -26.28
CA THR A 3 20.83 -3.58 -26.84
C THR A 3 21.07 -4.60 -25.71
N ASN A 4 20.17 -5.58 -25.59
CA ASN A 4 20.31 -6.77 -24.74
C ASN A 4 21.41 -7.74 -25.26
N GLU A 5 22.53 -7.21 -25.76
CA GLU A 5 23.62 -8.01 -26.35
C GLU A 5 24.37 -8.94 -25.39
N PRO A 6 24.54 -8.68 -24.07
CA PRO A 6 25.40 -9.55 -23.27
C PRO A 6 24.77 -10.90 -22.91
N ALA A 7 23.44 -11.04 -22.99
CA ALA A 7 22.73 -12.28 -22.64
C ALA A 7 22.81 -13.35 -23.76
N TYR A 8 22.98 -12.92 -25.01
CA TYR A 8 23.04 -13.80 -26.18
C TYR A 8 24.45 -13.95 -26.76
N ALA A 9 25.44 -13.22 -26.25
CA ALA A 9 26.85 -13.34 -26.63
C ALA A 9 27.38 -14.80 -26.61
N PRO A 10 27.11 -15.65 -25.60
CA PRO A 10 27.55 -17.04 -25.64
C PRO A 10 26.82 -17.88 -26.70
N LEU A 11 25.58 -17.52 -27.06
CA LEU A 11 24.79 -18.19 -28.10
C LEU A 11 25.30 -17.84 -29.49
N ILE A 12 25.70 -16.58 -29.71
CA ILE A 12 26.35 -16.12 -30.94
C ILE A 12 27.75 -16.74 -31.07
N GLN A 13 28.51 -16.83 -29.98
CA GLN A 13 29.83 -17.46 -29.97
C GLN A 13 29.76 -18.97 -30.25
N ALA A 14 28.78 -19.68 -29.67
CA ALA A 14 28.55 -21.10 -29.93
C ALA A 14 28.10 -21.39 -31.39
N ILE A 15 27.43 -20.43 -32.03
CA ILE A 15 27.12 -20.49 -33.46
C ILE A 15 28.36 -20.23 -34.32
N LEU A 16 29.29 -19.37 -33.87
CA LEU A 16 30.50 -19.02 -34.61
C LEU A 16 31.61 -20.09 -34.51
N ASP A 17 31.66 -20.88 -33.43
CA ASP A 17 32.65 -21.95 -33.21
C ASP A 17 32.33 -23.27 -33.98
N LEU A 18 31.43 -23.21 -34.97
CA LEU A 18 30.97 -24.35 -35.79
C LEU A 18 32.06 -24.87 -36.75
N ASN A 19 32.89 -25.81 -36.27
CA ASN A 19 33.71 -26.69 -37.13
C ASN A 19 33.83 -28.14 -36.63
N GLY A 20 32.80 -28.68 -35.93
CA GLY A 20 32.79 -30.08 -35.52
C GLY A 20 31.39 -30.67 -35.22
N SER A 21 31.10 -31.82 -35.84
CA SER A 21 29.96 -32.75 -35.63
C SER A 21 28.56 -32.13 -35.40
N ALA A 22 27.81 -31.98 -36.49
CA ALA A 22 26.49 -31.36 -36.54
C ALA A 22 25.44 -31.95 -35.58
N ASP A 23 25.51 -33.23 -35.24
CA ASP A 23 24.51 -33.89 -34.38
C ASP A 23 24.73 -33.62 -32.88
N ALA A 24 25.98 -33.46 -32.45
CA ALA A 24 26.28 -33.06 -31.07
C ALA A 24 25.92 -31.58 -30.84
N ALA A 25 26.21 -30.73 -31.83
CA ALA A 25 25.85 -29.31 -31.82
C ALA A 25 24.33 -29.09 -31.81
N ARG A 26 23.57 -29.84 -32.64
CA ARG A 26 22.10 -29.78 -32.63
C ARG A 26 21.49 -30.20 -31.29
N LYS A 27 22.04 -31.24 -30.64
CA LYS A 27 21.60 -31.65 -29.30
C LYS A 27 21.89 -30.58 -28.24
N LEU A 28 23.05 -29.92 -28.32
CA LEU A 28 23.40 -28.80 -27.43
C LEU A 28 22.43 -27.62 -27.59
N VAL A 29 22.18 -27.18 -28.83
CA VAL A 29 21.25 -26.08 -29.13
C VAL A 29 19.81 -26.44 -28.72
N MET A 30 19.37 -27.69 -28.94
CA MET A 30 18.04 -28.12 -28.50
C MET A 30 17.92 -28.21 -26.97
N ASN A 31 18.95 -28.70 -26.28
CA ASN A 31 19.00 -28.70 -24.82
C ASN A 31 19.03 -27.28 -24.26
N GLU A 32 19.77 -26.37 -24.90
CA GLU A 32 19.82 -24.96 -24.52
C GLU A 32 18.49 -24.25 -24.77
N LYS A 33 17.81 -24.54 -25.88
CA LYS A 33 16.47 -24.03 -26.18
C LYS A 33 15.42 -24.58 -25.21
N ALA A 34 15.47 -25.88 -24.91
CA ALA A 34 14.59 -26.49 -23.92
C ALA A 34 14.84 -25.94 -22.51
N ARG A 35 16.11 -25.66 -22.16
CA ARG A 35 16.52 -24.98 -20.93
C ARG A 35 15.99 -23.54 -20.89
N ALA A 36 16.19 -22.77 -21.95
CA ALA A 36 15.69 -21.39 -22.04
C ALA A 36 14.16 -21.34 -21.92
N LEU A 37 13.46 -22.29 -22.54
CA LEU A 37 12.00 -22.44 -22.43
C LEU A 37 11.53 -22.81 -21.01
N ALA A 38 12.26 -23.66 -20.30
CA ALA A 38 11.91 -24.04 -18.92
C ALA A 38 12.30 -23.00 -17.88
N ASN A 39 13.36 -22.26 -18.13
CA ASN A 39 13.70 -21.06 -17.37
C ASN A 39 12.65 -19.97 -17.62
N TRP A 40 12.08 -19.88 -18.82
CA TRP A 40 11.09 -18.87 -19.15
C TRP A 40 9.73 -19.06 -18.45
N ASP A 41 9.46 -20.21 -17.83
CA ASP A 41 8.21 -20.42 -17.09
C ASP A 41 8.35 -19.96 -15.61
N PRO A 42 7.79 -18.79 -15.22
CA PRO A 42 7.80 -18.34 -13.83
C PRO A 42 6.84 -19.11 -12.92
N ALA A 43 5.97 -19.97 -13.49
CA ALA A 43 4.92 -20.64 -12.72
C ALA A 43 5.47 -21.69 -11.76
N TYR A 44 4.86 -21.76 -10.58
CA TYR A 44 4.96 -22.90 -9.67
C TYR A 44 3.92 -23.97 -10.04
N PRO A 45 4.12 -25.26 -9.67
CA PRO A 45 3.21 -26.35 -10.06
C PRO A 45 1.73 -26.13 -9.73
N CYS A 46 1.43 -25.38 -8.68
CA CYS A 46 0.08 -25.08 -8.21
C CYS A 46 -0.48 -23.76 -8.77
N GLU A 47 0.35 -23.01 -9.49
CA GLU A 47 0.04 -21.67 -9.98
C GLU A 47 -0.30 -21.72 -11.46
N LYS A 48 -1.38 -21.04 -11.85
CA LYS A 48 -1.78 -20.91 -13.25
C LYS A 48 -1.49 -19.49 -13.72
N ILE A 49 -0.40 -19.31 -14.45
CA ILE A 49 -0.05 -18.02 -15.03
C ILE A 49 -0.70 -17.87 -16.41
N ASN A 50 -1.36 -16.75 -16.64
CA ASN A 50 -1.87 -16.38 -17.94
C ASN A 50 -0.76 -15.71 -18.77
N TYR A 51 -0.11 -16.45 -19.67
CA TYR A 51 0.99 -15.91 -20.48
C TYR A 51 0.59 -14.73 -21.38
N TYR A 52 -0.69 -14.60 -21.74
CA TYR A 52 -1.15 -13.44 -22.50
C TYR A 52 -1.19 -12.17 -21.62
N GLU A 53 -1.61 -12.30 -20.37
CA GLU A 53 -1.54 -11.22 -19.38
C GLU A 53 -0.10 -10.86 -19.04
N GLU A 54 0.76 -11.87 -18.88
CA GLU A 54 2.20 -11.67 -18.68
C GLU A 54 2.85 -10.94 -19.88
N TYR A 55 2.45 -11.28 -21.11
CA TYR A 55 2.90 -10.56 -22.31
C TYR A 55 2.46 -9.09 -22.28
N ILE A 56 1.20 -8.81 -21.91
CA ILE A 56 0.71 -7.45 -21.71
C ILE A 56 1.51 -6.74 -20.61
N HIS A 57 1.77 -7.39 -19.47
CA HIS A 57 2.53 -6.81 -18.36
C HIS A 57 3.96 -6.41 -18.76
N ARG A 58 4.57 -7.14 -19.69
CA ARG A 58 5.94 -6.89 -20.19
C ARG A 58 6.00 -5.85 -21.30
N HIS A 59 4.97 -5.76 -22.14
CA HIS A 59 5.06 -4.99 -23.39
C HIS A 59 4.04 -3.87 -23.54
N ALA A 60 2.90 -3.93 -22.83
CA ALA A 60 1.89 -2.90 -22.93
C ALA A 60 2.31 -1.63 -22.18
N PRO A 61 1.84 -0.45 -22.62
CA PRO A 61 2.15 0.81 -21.96
C PRO A 61 1.62 0.81 -20.53
N ILE A 62 2.38 1.43 -19.63
CA ILE A 62 2.06 1.55 -18.22
C ILE A 62 1.17 2.78 -18.06
N ALA A 63 0.04 2.61 -17.38
CA ALA A 63 -0.92 3.67 -17.12
C ALA A 63 -1.21 3.72 -15.63
N VAL A 64 -1.16 4.93 -15.07
CA VAL A 64 -1.63 5.22 -13.71
C VAL A 64 -2.85 6.11 -13.82
N SER A 65 -3.90 5.76 -13.08
CA SER A 65 -5.10 6.56 -12.88
C SER A 65 -5.24 6.94 -11.41
N TRP A 66 -5.42 8.24 -11.15
CA TRP A 66 -5.42 8.81 -9.80
C TRP A 66 -6.83 8.95 -9.26
N PHE A 67 -7.05 8.51 -8.03
CA PHE A 67 -8.35 8.49 -7.36
C PHE A 67 -8.87 9.90 -7.15
N GLU A 68 -10.18 10.01 -6.95
CA GLU A 68 -10.84 11.28 -6.68
C GLU A 68 -10.23 11.92 -5.42
N THR A 69 -9.61 13.09 -5.58
CA THR A 69 -9.12 13.87 -4.45
C THR A 69 -10.29 14.61 -3.82
N LEU A 70 -10.45 14.45 -2.52
CA LEU A 70 -11.48 15.15 -1.77
C LEU A 70 -11.06 16.59 -1.50
N LYS A 71 -11.86 17.55 -1.98
CA LYS A 71 -11.62 18.98 -1.81
C LYS A 71 -12.66 19.57 -0.86
N GLU A 72 -12.22 20.22 0.22
CA GLU A 72 -13.09 20.87 1.19
C GLU A 72 -12.74 22.35 1.35
N GLY A 73 -13.75 23.21 1.36
CA GLY A 73 -13.59 24.67 1.45
C GLY A 73 -14.66 25.42 0.66
N LEU A 74 -14.65 26.75 0.76
CA LEU A 74 -15.55 27.63 0.00
C LEU A 74 -14.74 28.40 -1.06
N GLY A 75 -15.25 28.41 -2.30
CA GLY A 75 -14.64 29.19 -3.39
C GLY A 75 -13.31 28.64 -3.88
N GLU A 76 -12.33 29.52 -4.08
CA GLU A 76 -10.99 29.18 -4.61
C GLU A 76 -10.03 28.64 -3.54
N GLU A 77 -10.37 28.72 -2.24
CA GLU A 77 -9.58 28.20 -1.11
C GLU A 77 -9.99 26.76 -0.74
N LYS A 78 -10.15 25.88 -1.73
CA LYS A 78 -10.43 24.45 -1.46
C LYS A 78 -9.14 23.74 -1.09
N GLU A 79 -9.07 23.23 0.14
CA GLU A 79 -7.97 22.41 0.58
C GLU A 79 -8.17 20.96 0.10
N GLU A 80 -7.14 20.42 -0.55
CA GLU A 80 -7.12 19.02 -0.97
C GLU A 80 -6.76 18.14 0.24
N ARG A 81 -7.62 17.16 0.54
CA ARG A 81 -7.39 16.18 1.60
C ARG A 81 -6.44 15.11 1.10
N ILE A 82 -5.43 14.85 1.92
CA ILE A 82 -4.40 13.85 1.62
C ILE A 82 -4.65 12.57 2.42
N SER A 83 -4.31 11.43 1.83
CA SER A 83 -4.37 10.15 2.52
C SER A 83 -3.09 9.90 3.32
N THR A 84 -3.23 9.36 4.53
CA THR A 84 -2.10 9.05 5.43
C THR A 84 -1.80 7.55 5.51
N GLY A 85 -2.38 6.76 4.59
CA GLY A 85 -2.20 5.33 4.47
C GLY A 85 -3.27 4.71 3.59
N MET A 86 -3.23 3.40 3.40
CA MET A 86 -4.26 2.67 2.67
C MET A 86 -4.37 1.21 3.10
N GLY A 87 -5.52 0.61 2.84
CA GLY A 87 -5.74 -0.83 2.91
C GLY A 87 -6.84 -1.27 1.93
N ILE A 88 -6.79 -2.53 1.51
CA ILE A 88 -7.76 -3.07 0.55
C ILE A 88 -8.80 -3.89 1.29
N LEU A 89 -10.07 -3.65 0.94
CA LEU A 89 -11.19 -4.51 1.29
C LEU A 89 -11.49 -5.43 0.09
N TYR A 90 -11.53 -6.73 0.36
CA TYR A 90 -11.93 -7.75 -0.59
C TYR A 90 -13.38 -8.16 -0.30
N GLU A 91 -14.24 -8.15 -1.32
CA GLU A 91 -15.58 -8.75 -1.29
C GLU A 91 -15.57 -10.01 -2.17
N ASP A 92 -16.54 -10.92 -1.97
CA ASP A 92 -16.74 -12.14 -2.77
C ASP A 92 -15.53 -13.12 -2.77
N ASP A 93 -15.62 -14.18 -1.96
CA ASP A 93 -14.64 -15.27 -1.84
C ASP A 93 -13.17 -14.83 -1.66
N MET A 94 -12.94 -13.59 -1.20
CA MET A 94 -11.60 -13.00 -1.06
C MET A 94 -10.80 -13.06 -2.36
N SER A 95 -11.44 -12.85 -3.50
CA SER A 95 -10.84 -13.10 -4.82
C SER A 95 -10.41 -11.84 -5.57
N ILE A 96 -11.12 -10.72 -5.38
CA ILE A 96 -10.88 -9.46 -6.10
C ILE A 96 -11.05 -8.28 -5.13
N ALA A 97 -10.14 -7.31 -5.20
CA ALA A 97 -10.26 -6.05 -4.47
C ALA A 97 -11.54 -5.32 -4.86
N SER A 98 -12.44 -5.09 -3.90
CA SER A 98 -13.71 -4.41 -4.14
C SER A 98 -13.63 -2.92 -3.83
N LYS A 99 -12.98 -2.57 -2.72
CA LYS A 99 -12.88 -1.20 -2.23
C LYS A 99 -11.50 -0.92 -1.66
N LEU A 100 -11.08 0.33 -1.76
CA LEU A 100 -9.89 0.86 -1.10
C LEU A 100 -10.33 1.67 0.12
N VAL A 101 -9.69 1.45 1.25
CA VAL A 101 -9.96 2.18 2.50
C VAL A 101 -8.73 3.02 2.82
N ALA A 102 -8.90 4.33 3.01
CA ALA A 102 -7.80 5.24 3.29
C ALA A 102 -8.17 6.22 4.41
N PRO A 103 -7.39 6.29 5.50
CA PRO A 103 -7.48 7.40 6.44
C PRO A 103 -7.00 8.71 5.80
N LEU A 104 -7.68 9.80 6.12
CA LEU A 104 -7.39 11.15 5.64
C LEU A 104 -6.77 12.00 6.76
N ASP A 105 -6.15 13.12 6.39
CA ASP A 105 -5.47 14.04 7.30
C ASP A 105 -6.39 14.71 8.34
N ASP A 106 -7.68 14.88 8.02
CA ASP A 106 -8.72 15.36 8.94
C ASP A 106 -9.18 14.30 9.97
N GLY A 107 -8.57 13.10 9.96
CA GLY A 107 -8.93 12.00 10.85
C GLY A 107 -10.22 11.28 10.48
N SER A 108 -10.77 11.53 9.29
CA SER A 108 -11.83 10.70 8.71
C SER A 108 -11.25 9.51 7.93
N VAL A 109 -12.10 8.56 7.59
CA VAL A 109 -11.77 7.39 6.75
C VAL A 109 -12.63 7.42 5.50
N GLY A 110 -11.98 7.46 4.34
CA GLY A 110 -12.60 7.37 3.02
C GLY A 110 -12.59 5.94 2.49
N ILE A 111 -13.66 5.56 1.81
CA ILE A 111 -13.78 4.30 1.06
C ILE A 111 -13.94 4.66 -0.42
N TYR A 112 -13.10 4.11 -1.27
CA TYR A 112 -13.13 4.30 -2.72
C TYR A 112 -13.51 3.00 -3.43
N ASP A 113 -14.21 3.11 -4.56
CA ASP A 113 -14.64 1.95 -5.34
C ASP A 113 -13.52 1.44 -6.25
N LEU A 114 -13.23 0.14 -6.25
CA LEU A 114 -12.27 -0.51 -7.16
C LEU A 114 -12.96 -1.41 -8.20
N ARG A 115 -14.19 -1.84 -7.91
CA ARG A 115 -14.87 -2.91 -8.63
C ARG A 115 -15.49 -2.40 -9.93
N ASN A 116 -16.37 -1.41 -9.81
CA ASN A 116 -17.10 -0.89 -10.96
C ASN A 116 -16.18 -0.05 -11.83
N LYS A 117 -16.21 -0.27 -13.15
CA LYS A 117 -15.35 0.46 -14.10
C LYS A 117 -15.75 1.94 -14.22
N GLU A 118 -17.05 2.24 -14.06
CA GLU A 118 -17.58 3.60 -14.21
C GLU A 118 -17.35 4.47 -12.97
N SER A 119 -17.29 3.88 -11.78
CA SER A 119 -17.03 4.58 -10.52
C SER A 119 -15.66 4.26 -9.92
N ARG A 120 -14.77 3.65 -10.71
CA ARG A 120 -13.45 3.22 -10.25
C ARG A 120 -12.64 4.42 -9.77
N GLY A 121 -12.14 4.36 -8.54
CA GLY A 121 -11.36 5.42 -7.91
C GLY A 121 -12.19 6.60 -7.40
N ARG A 122 -13.53 6.54 -7.47
CA ARG A 122 -14.43 7.53 -6.89
C ARG A 122 -14.62 7.28 -5.40
N LEU A 123 -14.76 8.34 -4.61
CA LEU A 123 -15.12 8.26 -3.21
C LEU A 123 -16.54 7.71 -3.07
N PHE A 124 -16.65 6.53 -2.49
CA PHE A 124 -17.92 5.82 -2.25
C PHE A 124 -18.57 6.25 -0.95
N ALA A 125 -17.79 6.36 0.13
CA ALA A 125 -18.26 6.75 1.45
C ALA A 125 -17.14 7.36 2.31
N ARG A 126 -17.51 8.15 3.32
CA ARG A 126 -16.56 8.77 4.27
C ARG A 126 -17.16 8.80 5.67
N SER A 127 -16.33 8.53 6.68
CA SER A 127 -16.71 8.69 8.09
C SER A 127 -16.84 10.17 8.48
N SER A 128 -17.36 10.45 9.67
CA SER A 128 -17.27 11.79 10.24
C SER A 128 -15.82 12.27 10.37
N HIS A 129 -15.63 13.59 10.34
CA HIS A 129 -14.35 14.22 10.69
C HIS A 129 -13.92 13.78 12.11
N PHE A 130 -12.61 13.75 12.34
CA PHE A 130 -12.02 13.42 13.64
C PHE A 130 -12.37 12.03 14.20
N SER A 131 -12.90 11.11 13.38
CA SER A 131 -13.28 9.76 13.85
C SER A 131 -12.09 8.98 14.39
N LEU A 132 -10.89 9.24 13.88
CA LEU A 132 -9.64 8.61 14.32
C LEU A 132 -8.89 9.44 15.38
N THR A 133 -8.98 10.77 15.33
CA THR A 133 -8.19 11.69 16.20
C THR A 133 -8.96 12.19 17.42
N GLY A 134 -10.29 12.07 17.40
CA GLY A 134 -11.19 12.60 18.42
C GLY A 134 -11.40 14.11 18.28
N HIS A 135 -12.61 14.56 18.59
CA HIS A 135 -12.99 15.97 18.55
C HIS A 135 -12.84 16.62 19.94
N ASP A 136 -12.07 17.70 20.03
CA ASP A 136 -11.95 18.49 21.27
C ASP A 136 -12.97 19.63 21.25
N ARG A 137 -13.95 19.54 22.17
CA ARG A 137 -15.02 20.52 22.30
C ARG A 137 -14.56 21.90 22.78
N GLN A 138 -13.31 22.03 23.25
CA GLN A 138 -12.74 23.30 23.68
C GLN A 138 -12.12 24.10 22.54
N LEU A 139 -11.89 23.46 21.40
CA LEU A 139 -11.26 24.06 20.23
C LEU A 139 -12.32 24.33 19.16
N ASP A 140 -12.08 25.37 18.36
CA ASP A 140 -12.88 25.63 17.16
C ASP A 140 -12.61 24.55 16.09
N ASP A 141 -13.51 24.41 15.12
CA ASP A 141 -13.40 23.36 14.09
C ASP A 141 -12.11 23.47 13.26
N GLU A 142 -11.66 24.69 12.95
CA GLU A 142 -10.41 24.95 12.22
C GLU A 142 -9.17 24.54 13.04
N GLN A 143 -9.20 24.76 14.35
CA GLN A 143 -8.15 24.33 15.26
C GLN A 143 -8.14 22.82 15.44
N ASN A 144 -9.31 22.18 15.52
CA ASN A 144 -9.45 20.73 15.53
C ASN A 144 -8.94 20.10 14.23
N LEU A 145 -9.23 20.71 13.08
CA LEU A 145 -8.72 20.28 11.79
C LEU A 145 -7.20 20.37 11.70
N SER A 146 -6.62 21.51 12.10
CA SER A 146 -5.17 21.70 12.15
C SER A 146 -4.49 20.70 13.08
N ARG A 147 -5.08 20.44 14.25
CA ARG A 147 -4.62 19.43 15.19
C ARG A 147 -4.70 18.02 14.60
N SER A 148 -5.82 17.68 13.97
CA SER A 148 -6.00 16.38 13.33
C SER A 148 -4.97 16.16 12.23
N LYS A 149 -4.78 17.16 11.36
CA LYS A 149 -3.78 17.15 10.29
C LYS A 149 -2.38 16.88 10.84
N ALA A 150 -2.01 17.54 11.93
CA ALA A 150 -0.74 17.28 12.61
C ALA A 150 -0.65 15.83 13.13
N LEU A 151 -1.67 15.35 13.87
CA LEU A 151 -1.66 13.99 14.43
C LEU A 151 -1.59 12.90 13.36
N MET A 152 -2.27 13.10 12.23
CA MET A 152 -2.34 12.15 11.12
C MET A 152 -1.06 12.14 10.26
N THR A 153 -0.30 13.24 10.20
CA THR A 153 0.92 13.35 9.39
C THR A 153 2.22 13.18 10.17
N GLU A 154 2.21 13.41 11.49
CA GLU A 154 3.42 13.40 12.33
C GLU A 154 4.07 12.01 12.47
N THR A 155 3.30 10.92 12.39
CA THR A 155 3.83 9.58 12.71
C THR A 155 4.76 8.99 11.64
N GLY A 156 4.75 9.52 10.41
CA GLY A 156 5.62 9.06 9.30
C GLY A 156 5.59 7.54 9.09
N ALA A 157 4.51 6.88 9.52
CA ALA A 157 4.40 5.44 9.63
C ALA A 157 3.52 4.91 8.48
N VAL A 158 4.11 4.05 7.66
CA VAL A 158 3.54 3.64 6.36
C VAL A 158 2.52 2.50 6.53
N GLU A 159 2.86 1.46 7.31
CA GLU A 159 2.01 0.28 7.49
C GLU A 159 1.10 0.41 8.74
N CYS A 160 0.42 1.55 8.91
CA CYS A 160 -0.49 1.81 10.04
C CYS A 160 -1.97 1.54 9.75
N VAL A 161 -2.29 0.98 8.58
CA VAL A 161 -3.65 0.63 8.18
C VAL A 161 -3.73 -0.87 7.94
N SER A 162 -4.69 -1.53 8.59
CA SER A 162 -4.91 -2.96 8.41
C SER A 162 -6.40 -3.26 8.31
N ILE A 163 -6.80 -3.99 7.28
CA ILE A 163 -8.20 -4.24 6.93
C ILE A 163 -8.49 -5.74 7.03
N ASP A 164 -9.46 -6.10 7.87
CA ASP A 164 -10.00 -7.45 7.92
C ASP A 164 -11.25 -7.53 7.05
N SER A 165 -11.08 -8.08 5.85
CA SER A 165 -12.18 -8.23 4.89
C SER A 165 -13.24 -9.22 5.35
N GLY A 166 -12.88 -10.22 6.17
CA GLY A 166 -13.82 -11.23 6.66
C GLY A 166 -14.81 -10.68 7.68
N SER A 167 -14.35 -9.81 8.59
CA SER A 167 -15.21 -9.14 9.57
C SER A 167 -15.68 -7.74 9.17
N GLN A 168 -15.25 -7.24 8.00
CA GLN A 168 -15.52 -5.88 7.52
C GLN A 168 -15.08 -4.80 8.52
N ARG A 169 -13.90 -5.00 9.12
CA ARG A 169 -13.32 -4.08 10.12
C ARG A 169 -12.00 -3.50 9.65
N GLY A 170 -11.79 -2.23 9.98
CA GLY A 170 -10.53 -1.54 9.76
C GLY A 170 -9.84 -1.21 11.08
N TYR A 171 -8.52 -1.36 11.12
CA TYR A 171 -7.66 -0.99 12.23
C TYR A 171 -6.70 0.10 11.77
N PHE A 172 -6.72 1.23 12.48
CA PHE A 172 -5.97 2.43 12.11
C PHE A 172 -5.07 2.84 13.28
N GLY A 173 -3.77 2.85 13.05
CA GLY A 173 -2.78 3.35 14.00
C GLY A 173 -2.61 4.86 13.84
N VAL A 174 -2.97 5.62 14.88
CA VAL A 174 -2.79 7.08 14.92
C VAL A 174 -2.06 7.42 16.21
N MET A 175 -0.86 8.01 16.09
CA MET A 175 0.00 8.30 17.24
C MET A 175 0.18 7.05 18.11
N ASN A 176 -0.16 7.09 19.39
CA ASN A 176 -0.08 5.97 20.31
C ASN A 176 -1.41 5.23 20.47
N THR A 177 -2.35 5.38 19.54
CA THR A 177 -3.66 4.73 19.59
C THR A 177 -3.89 3.84 18.37
N VAL A 178 -4.61 2.75 18.58
CA VAL A 178 -5.19 1.95 17.50
C VAL A 178 -6.71 2.08 17.62
N VAL A 179 -7.33 2.54 16.54
CA VAL A 179 -8.79 2.67 16.43
C VAL A 179 -9.30 1.53 15.57
N GLU A 180 -10.21 0.74 16.13
CA GLU A 180 -10.99 -0.26 15.42
C GLU A 180 -12.26 0.41 14.92
N MET A 181 -12.56 0.27 13.63
CA MET A 181 -13.72 0.89 12.97
C MET A 181 -14.50 -0.17 12.19
N ASP A 182 -15.82 -0.08 12.27
CA ASP A 182 -16.71 -0.84 11.39
C ASP A 182 -16.73 -0.18 10.01
N LEU A 183 -16.34 -0.91 8.96
CA LEU A 183 -16.30 -0.37 7.61
C LEU A 183 -17.69 -0.31 6.96
N ALA A 184 -18.67 -1.06 7.46
CA ALA A 184 -20.04 -1.02 6.96
C ALA A 184 -20.77 0.25 7.43
N THR A 185 -20.54 0.67 8.68
CA THR A 185 -21.18 1.87 9.26
C THR A 185 -20.26 3.09 9.33
N LEU A 186 -18.96 2.92 9.09
CA LEU A 186 -17.93 3.95 9.23
C LEU A 186 -17.91 4.61 10.63
N GLN A 187 -18.11 3.78 11.66
CA GLN A 187 -18.11 4.23 13.06
C GLN A 187 -17.01 3.54 13.85
N PRO A 188 -16.32 4.26 14.76
CA PRO A 188 -15.32 3.65 15.64
C PRO A 188 -16.01 2.69 16.63
N ILE A 189 -15.52 1.45 16.68
CA ILE A 189 -15.96 0.39 17.61
C ILE A 189 -15.18 0.51 18.92
N SER A 190 -13.85 0.62 18.83
CA SER A 190 -12.97 0.62 19.99
C SER A 190 -11.71 1.45 19.74
N THR A 191 -11.12 1.94 20.83
CA THR A 191 -9.85 2.67 20.79
C THR A 191 -8.95 2.15 21.90
N GLN A 192 -7.80 1.61 21.51
CA GLN A 192 -6.79 1.10 22.42
C GLN A 192 -5.57 2.02 22.40
N ARG A 193 -5.14 2.48 23.59
CA ARG A 193 -3.95 3.33 23.74
C ARG A 193 -2.74 2.52 24.21
N TYR A 194 -1.60 2.79 23.61
CA TYR A 194 -0.31 2.20 23.90
C TYR A 194 0.66 3.22 24.52
N PRO A 195 1.74 2.77 25.17
CA PRO A 195 2.70 3.68 25.81
C PRO A 195 3.49 4.52 24.81
N PHE A 196 3.71 4.01 23.61
CA PHE A 196 4.52 4.62 22.55
C PHE A 196 3.73 4.72 21.25
N ASN A 197 4.18 5.58 20.34
CA ASN A 197 3.57 5.74 19.02
C ASN A 197 3.62 4.43 18.24
N VAL A 198 2.49 4.07 17.64
CA VAL A 198 2.28 2.97 16.71
C VAL A 198 3.02 3.30 15.41
N THR A 199 3.81 2.35 14.94
CA THR A 199 4.64 2.51 13.74
C THR A 199 4.33 1.49 12.65
N ALA A 200 3.73 0.36 13.02
CA ALA A 200 3.32 -0.68 12.09
C ALA A 200 2.22 -1.55 12.69
N LEU A 201 1.29 -1.99 11.86
CA LEU A 201 0.28 -2.98 12.16
C LEU A 201 0.51 -4.21 11.27
N SER A 202 0.26 -5.40 11.80
CA SER A 202 0.25 -6.61 10.97
C SER A 202 -1.00 -6.68 10.09
N GLU A 203 -0.97 -7.55 9.09
CA GLU A 203 -2.18 -7.96 8.35
C GLU A 203 -3.27 -8.45 9.32
N ALA A 204 -4.48 -7.92 9.19
CA ALA A 204 -5.63 -8.28 10.02
C ALA A 204 -6.38 -9.46 9.41
N LYS A 205 -6.73 -10.44 10.25
CA LYS A 205 -7.53 -11.61 9.86
C LYS A 205 -8.47 -11.96 11.01
N ALA A 206 -9.72 -12.29 10.70
CA ALA A 206 -10.74 -12.59 11.71
C ALA A 206 -10.35 -13.70 12.72
N SER A 207 -9.54 -14.69 12.31
CA SER A 207 -9.12 -15.82 13.15
C SER A 207 -7.93 -15.51 14.07
N VAL A 208 -7.26 -14.37 13.89
CA VAL A 208 -5.91 -14.10 14.41
C VAL A 208 -5.84 -12.76 15.13
N PRO A 209 -5.21 -12.68 16.32
CA PRO A 209 -4.96 -11.39 16.96
C PRO A 209 -4.00 -10.53 16.13
N LEU A 210 -4.35 -9.25 15.97
CA LEU A 210 -3.54 -8.23 15.32
C LEU A 210 -2.25 -8.01 16.13
N THR A 211 -1.11 -7.85 15.47
CA THR A 211 0.13 -7.44 16.13
C THR A 211 0.36 -5.96 15.93
N VAL A 212 0.53 -5.24 17.03
CA VAL A 212 0.73 -3.78 17.05
C VAL A 212 2.19 -3.50 17.38
N GLY A 213 2.91 -2.92 16.43
CA GLY A 213 4.25 -2.41 16.58
C GLY A 213 4.24 -0.95 16.99
N THR A 214 4.96 -0.64 18.05
CA THR A 214 5.20 0.74 18.50
C THR A 214 6.69 1.03 18.48
N ASN A 215 7.09 2.30 18.68
CA ASN A 215 8.50 2.71 18.68
C ASN A 215 9.44 1.77 19.46
N ASN A 216 9.02 1.27 20.63
CA ASN A 216 9.89 0.45 21.49
C ASN A 216 9.24 -0.87 21.96
N THR A 217 8.00 -1.15 21.57
CA THR A 217 7.27 -2.32 22.08
C THR A 217 6.40 -2.98 21.03
N LEU A 218 6.19 -4.28 21.17
CA LEU A 218 5.30 -5.09 20.35
C LEU A 218 4.18 -5.65 21.24
N HIS A 219 2.94 -5.56 20.75
CA HIS A 219 1.74 -5.98 21.47
C HIS A 219 0.88 -6.89 20.61
N LEU A 220 0.11 -7.77 21.24
CA LEU A 220 -0.98 -8.50 20.59
C LEU A 220 -2.30 -7.82 20.96
N TYR A 221 -3.08 -7.48 19.94
CA TYR A 221 -4.41 -6.92 20.04
C TYR A 221 -5.42 -7.97 19.58
N ASP A 222 -6.27 -8.44 20.49
CA ASP A 222 -7.38 -9.34 20.14
C ASP A 222 -8.70 -8.55 20.18
N PRO A 223 -9.41 -8.37 19.04
CA PRO A 223 -10.67 -7.64 19.00
C PRO A 223 -11.79 -8.33 19.81
N ARG A 224 -11.62 -9.61 20.17
CA ARG A 224 -12.57 -10.35 21.02
C ARG A 224 -12.38 -10.08 22.50
N GLN A 225 -11.22 -9.55 22.90
CA GLN A 225 -11.00 -9.12 24.26
C GLN A 225 -11.77 -7.82 24.49
N GLN A 226 -13.02 -7.94 24.94
CA GLN A 226 -13.78 -6.78 25.36
C GLN A 226 -12.99 -6.05 26.45
N ALA A 227 -12.79 -4.74 26.26
CA ALA A 227 -12.30 -3.87 27.31
C ALA A 227 -13.30 -3.92 28.46
N VAL A 228 -13.07 -4.76 29.45
CA VAL A 228 -13.76 -4.67 30.73
C VAL A 228 -13.40 -3.28 31.26
N SER A 229 -14.35 -2.37 31.13
CA SER A 229 -14.27 -1.03 31.68
C SER A 229 -14.23 -1.18 33.20
N ILE A 230 -13.04 -1.27 33.78
CA ILE A 230 -12.85 -1.11 35.21
C ILE A 230 -13.26 0.33 35.51
N ARG A 231 -14.51 0.51 35.96
CA ARG A 231 -14.93 1.74 36.63
C ARG A 231 -13.99 1.94 37.82
N PRO A 232 -13.46 3.15 38.06
CA PRO A 232 -12.52 3.40 39.14
C PRO A 232 -13.24 3.48 40.50
N ASP A 233 -14.18 2.58 40.79
CA ASP A 233 -14.94 2.58 42.03
C ASP A 233 -14.92 1.21 42.73
N SER A 234 -14.25 1.21 43.88
CA SER A 234 -14.54 0.41 45.08
C SER A 234 -14.16 -1.09 45.14
N THR A 235 -13.09 -1.36 45.90
CA THR A 235 -13.03 -2.30 47.02
C THR A 235 -13.45 -3.77 46.81
N VAL A 236 -12.88 -4.49 45.85
CA VAL A 236 -12.85 -5.97 45.93
C VAL A 236 -11.44 -6.43 46.29
N ARG A 237 -11.20 -6.60 47.59
CA ARG A 237 -10.04 -7.30 48.14
C ARG A 237 -10.30 -8.81 48.05
N THR A 238 -9.73 -9.45 47.04
CA THR A 238 -9.48 -10.90 47.07
C THR A 238 -7.99 -11.12 47.29
N GLU A 239 -7.66 -11.58 48.50
CA GLU A 239 -6.30 -11.94 48.93
C GLU A 239 -5.81 -13.14 48.11
N LEU A 240 -4.87 -12.93 47.18
CA LEU A 240 -4.20 -14.01 46.46
C LEU A 240 -2.92 -14.40 47.25
N ILE A 241 -3.01 -15.50 47.99
CA ILE A 241 -1.86 -16.14 48.65
C ILE A 241 -1.01 -16.79 47.54
N GLY A 242 -0.03 -16.04 47.05
CA GLY A 242 0.91 -16.53 46.03
C GLY A 242 1.80 -15.43 45.45
N GLY A 243 2.82 -15.00 46.21
CA GLY A 243 4.02 -14.32 45.69
C GLY A 243 3.87 -12.90 45.13
N SER A 244 3.97 -11.90 46.00
CA SER A 244 4.14 -10.46 45.67
C SER A 244 5.58 -10.21 45.16
N SER A 245 5.93 -9.24 44.30
CA SER A 245 5.50 -7.84 44.33
C SER A 245 6.01 -7.01 43.12
N LYS A 246 5.18 -6.06 42.66
CA LYS A 246 5.50 -4.80 41.92
C LYS A 246 5.43 -4.75 40.38
N ALA A 247 4.30 -5.12 39.79
CA ALA A 247 3.81 -4.52 38.53
C ALA A 247 2.38 -3.95 38.65
N LEU A 248 1.92 -3.75 39.89
CA LEU A 248 0.51 -3.51 40.23
C LEU A 248 0.20 -2.04 40.57
N LEU A 249 0.74 -1.06 39.84
CA LEU A 249 0.35 0.34 40.05
C LEU A 249 0.01 1.17 38.79
N LEU A 250 0.07 0.64 37.56
CA LEU A 250 -0.63 1.20 36.39
C LEU A 250 -0.76 0.12 35.30
N ASN A 251 -1.98 -0.10 34.78
CA ASN A 251 -2.23 -0.74 33.48
C ASN A 251 -1.92 -2.25 33.31
N ASP A 252 -2.58 -3.13 34.06
CA ASP A 252 -2.61 -4.58 33.77
C ASP A 252 -3.55 -4.94 32.58
N LYS A 253 -3.55 -4.11 31.53
CA LYS A 253 -4.15 -4.39 30.20
C LYS A 253 -3.11 -4.85 29.19
N TYR A 254 -1.82 -4.74 29.50
CA TYR A 254 -0.75 -5.20 28.64
C TYR A 254 -0.50 -6.69 28.90
N SER A 255 -1.26 -7.53 28.20
CA SER A 255 -0.80 -8.87 27.88
C SER A 255 0.67 -8.78 27.46
N SER A 256 1.53 -9.46 28.21
CA SER A 256 2.98 -9.62 28.02
C SER A 256 3.53 -9.03 26.71
N PHE A 257 4.01 -7.78 26.76
CA PHE A 257 4.56 -7.07 25.61
C PHE A 257 6.02 -7.49 25.36
N ALA A 258 6.47 -7.44 24.11
CA ALA A 258 7.89 -7.59 23.80
C ALA A 258 8.56 -6.21 23.75
N ALA A 259 9.62 -6.02 24.53
CA ALA A 259 10.44 -4.82 24.44
C ALA A 259 11.42 -4.93 23.27
N LEU A 260 11.56 -3.86 22.49
CA LEU A 260 12.49 -3.73 21.38
C LEU A 260 13.62 -2.78 21.77
N SER A 261 14.86 -3.13 21.46
CA SER A 261 16.07 -2.42 21.89
C SER A 261 16.45 -1.21 21.01
N GLU A 262 15.89 -1.13 19.81
CA GLU A 262 16.23 -0.19 18.75
C GLU A 262 14.94 0.35 18.11
N PRO A 263 14.97 1.51 17.43
CA PRO A 263 13.76 2.21 17.04
C PRO A 263 12.82 1.35 16.18
N GLY A 264 11.52 1.62 16.33
CA GLY A 264 10.43 0.66 16.16
C GLY A 264 10.29 -0.02 14.81
N PRO A 265 9.45 -1.08 14.79
CA PRO A 265 9.19 -1.86 13.60
C PRO A 265 8.54 -0.99 12.52
N LEU A 266 8.91 -1.23 11.26
CA LEU A 266 8.31 -0.58 10.10
C LEU A 266 7.36 -1.51 9.36
N SER A 267 7.56 -2.82 9.48
CA SER A 267 6.70 -3.81 8.86
C SER A 267 6.58 -5.07 9.72
N ILE A 268 5.36 -5.58 9.81
CA ILE A 268 5.02 -6.77 10.60
C ILE A 268 4.26 -7.73 9.69
N LEU A 269 4.79 -8.94 9.55
CA LEU A 269 4.22 -9.95 8.68
C LEU A 269 3.85 -11.20 9.49
N HIS A 270 2.59 -11.61 9.36
CA HIS A 270 2.18 -12.96 9.74
C HIS A 270 2.35 -13.86 8.53
N LEU A 271 3.04 -14.99 8.69
CA LEU A 271 3.12 -15.97 7.60
C LEU A 271 1.72 -16.54 7.32
N SER A 272 1.38 -16.69 6.04
CA SER A 272 0.02 -17.07 5.63
C SER A 272 -0.36 -18.47 6.13
N GLU A 273 -1.65 -18.63 6.42
CA GLU A 273 -2.30 -19.90 6.79
C GLU A 273 -2.61 -20.78 5.57
N ASP A 274 -2.28 -20.33 4.35
CA ASP A 274 -2.34 -21.16 3.12
C ASP A 274 -1.27 -22.27 3.13
N ARG A 275 -0.32 -22.20 4.07
CA ARG A 275 0.53 -23.30 4.46
C ARG A 275 -0.27 -24.24 5.36
N GLU A 276 -0.09 -25.56 5.24
CA GLU A 276 -0.54 -26.49 6.27
C GLU A 276 -0.17 -25.93 7.65
N TYR A 277 -1.21 -25.62 8.45
CA TYR A 277 -1.08 -24.86 9.68
C TYR A 277 -0.02 -25.52 10.57
N ASP A 278 1.15 -24.89 10.68
CA ASP A 278 2.28 -25.44 11.43
C ASP A 278 2.08 -25.30 12.96
N GLY A 279 0.95 -24.76 13.38
CA GLY A 279 0.64 -24.50 14.78
C GLY A 279 1.37 -23.30 15.38
N THR A 280 2.41 -22.76 14.73
CA THR A 280 3.35 -21.82 15.36
C THR A 280 2.96 -20.36 15.23
N GLY A 281 2.02 -20.02 14.35
CA GLY A 281 1.53 -18.64 14.17
C GLY A 281 2.67 -17.62 14.11
N SER A 282 3.70 -17.90 13.29
CA SER A 282 4.96 -17.15 13.31
C SER A 282 4.75 -15.69 12.89
N ILE A 283 5.29 -14.76 13.68
CA ILE A 283 5.23 -13.31 13.51
C ILE A 283 6.63 -12.82 13.18
N TRP A 284 6.82 -12.31 11.97
CA TRP A 284 8.07 -11.67 11.55
C TRP A 284 7.98 -10.17 11.69
N VAL A 285 9.01 -9.59 12.29
CA VAL A 285 9.08 -8.16 12.59
C VAL A 285 10.41 -7.63 12.08
N ALA A 286 10.34 -6.54 11.31
CA ALA A 286 11.51 -5.83 10.82
C ALA A 286 11.28 -4.31 10.85
N GLY A 287 12.36 -3.54 10.79
CA GLY A 287 12.26 -2.10 10.87
C GLY A 287 13.60 -1.40 10.83
N ARG A 288 13.76 -0.40 11.70
CA ARG A 288 14.97 0.42 11.77
C ARG A 288 16.18 -0.30 12.41
N PHE A 289 15.94 -1.49 12.96
CA PHE A 289 16.97 -2.40 13.46
C PHE A 289 17.43 -3.39 12.39
N THR A 290 18.63 -3.95 12.57
CA THR A 290 19.35 -4.71 11.53
C THR A 290 19.00 -6.21 11.45
N SER A 291 18.11 -6.70 12.29
CA SER A 291 17.76 -8.13 12.34
C SER A 291 16.29 -8.32 12.01
N LEU A 292 15.90 -9.47 11.49
CA LEU A 292 14.51 -9.90 11.40
C LEU A 292 14.21 -10.72 12.65
N LEU A 293 13.20 -10.32 13.40
CA LEU A 293 12.80 -10.98 14.64
C LEU A 293 11.62 -11.91 14.34
N ASN A 294 11.70 -13.16 14.78
CA ASN A 294 10.63 -14.14 14.64
C ASN A 294 10.06 -14.48 16.03
N TYR A 295 8.77 -14.26 16.22
CA TYR A 295 8.04 -14.61 17.43
C TYR A 295 7.03 -15.72 17.14
N ASP A 296 6.83 -16.64 18.09
CA ASP A 296 5.71 -17.57 18.06
C ASP A 296 4.52 -16.92 18.78
N ARG A 297 3.36 -16.84 18.14
CA ARG A 297 2.17 -16.19 18.71
C ARG A 297 1.72 -16.84 20.02
N ARG A 298 1.90 -18.14 20.19
CA ARG A 298 1.47 -18.89 21.40
C ARG A 298 2.39 -18.65 22.59
N PHE A 299 3.67 -18.39 22.33
CA PHE A 299 4.68 -18.14 23.36
C PHE A 299 5.10 -16.67 23.45
N PHE A 300 4.32 -15.79 22.82
CA PHE A 300 4.53 -14.35 22.88
C PHE A 300 4.60 -13.89 24.35
N PRO A 301 5.59 -13.07 24.74
CA PRO A 301 6.49 -12.24 23.93
C PRO A 301 7.87 -12.87 23.69
N ARG A 302 8.03 -14.18 23.90
CA ARG A 302 9.33 -14.84 23.73
C ARG A 302 9.71 -14.93 22.26
N ILE A 303 10.93 -14.51 21.95
CA ILE A 303 11.48 -14.61 20.60
C ILE A 303 11.81 -16.07 20.27
N LYS A 304 11.34 -16.54 19.11
CA LYS A 304 11.61 -17.88 18.59
C LYS A 304 13.00 -17.94 17.94
N GLY A 305 13.39 -16.88 17.24
CA GLY A 305 14.69 -16.76 16.61
C GLY A 305 14.92 -15.40 15.97
N THR A 306 16.16 -15.16 15.57
CA THR A 306 16.58 -13.94 14.86
C THR A 306 17.31 -14.30 13.59
N MET A 307 17.16 -13.47 12.56
CA MET A 307 17.92 -13.56 11.32
C MET A 307 18.62 -12.24 11.06
N HIS A 308 19.94 -12.25 10.98
CA HIS A 308 20.69 -11.01 10.78
C HIS A 308 20.60 -10.56 9.32
N SER A 309 20.02 -9.39 9.07
CA SER A 309 20.01 -8.77 7.75
C SER A 309 21.10 -7.70 7.62
N GLY A 310 21.45 -6.95 8.65
CA GLY A 310 22.34 -5.79 8.51
C GLY A 310 21.70 -4.60 7.77
N SER A 311 20.51 -4.76 7.17
CA SER A 311 19.75 -3.71 6.49
C SER A 311 18.66 -3.15 7.41
N ARG A 312 18.23 -1.91 7.14
CA ARG A 312 17.03 -1.31 7.73
C ARG A 312 15.86 -1.60 6.80
N VAL A 313 15.02 -2.56 7.19
CA VAL A 313 13.91 -3.04 6.37
C VAL A 313 12.71 -2.12 6.52
N SER A 314 12.14 -1.70 5.40
CA SER A 314 10.94 -0.86 5.34
C SER A 314 9.67 -1.69 5.17
N CYS A 315 9.72 -2.78 4.40
CA CYS A 315 8.56 -3.60 4.04
C CYS A 315 8.92 -5.10 4.02
N LEU A 316 8.01 -5.93 4.54
CA LEU A 316 8.08 -7.39 4.53
C LEU A 316 6.92 -7.99 3.72
N ARG A 317 7.23 -8.94 2.84
CA ARG A 317 6.23 -9.77 2.15
C ARG A 317 6.58 -11.25 2.15
N SER A 318 5.54 -12.07 2.11
CA SER A 318 5.67 -13.53 1.97
C SER A 318 5.18 -13.94 0.59
N LEU A 319 5.94 -14.82 -0.05
CA LEU A 319 5.50 -15.60 -1.21
C LEU A 319 5.19 -17.04 -0.73
N PRO A 320 4.07 -17.64 -1.15
CA PRO A 320 3.66 -19.00 -0.76
C PRO A 320 4.42 -20.08 -1.55
N HIS A 321 5.66 -19.80 -1.94
CA HIS A 321 6.48 -20.66 -2.79
C HIS A 321 7.91 -20.78 -2.26
N PRO A 322 8.55 -21.95 -2.41
CA PRO A 322 9.93 -22.14 -1.98
C PRO A 322 10.84 -21.21 -2.78
N TYR A 323 11.87 -20.69 -2.11
CA TYR A 323 12.85 -19.85 -2.78
C TYR A 323 13.75 -20.69 -3.69
N PHE A 324 13.67 -20.45 -5.00
CA PHE A 324 14.53 -21.11 -5.98
C PHE A 324 15.88 -20.38 -6.07
N ARG A 325 16.97 -21.03 -5.63
CA ARG A 325 18.30 -20.40 -5.60
C ARG A 325 18.81 -20.08 -6.99
N ARG A 326 19.57 -18.98 -7.14
CA ARG A 326 20.23 -18.55 -8.38
C ARG A 326 21.28 -19.54 -8.91
N GLU A 327 21.97 -20.25 -8.04
CA GLU A 327 22.95 -21.28 -8.44
C GLU A 327 22.28 -22.48 -9.12
N ILE A 328 20.99 -22.65 -8.89
CA ILE A 328 20.09 -23.66 -9.44
C ILE A 328 19.21 -23.02 -10.54
N GLY A 329 18.93 -21.73 -10.42
CA GLY A 329 18.05 -20.90 -11.22
C GLY A 329 18.78 -20.02 -12.23
N GLN A 330 18.52 -20.35 -13.49
CA GLN A 330 18.55 -19.47 -14.65
C GLN A 330 19.88 -18.98 -15.24
N ILE A 331 21.00 -18.78 -14.54
CA ILE A 331 22.17 -18.15 -15.21
C ILE A 331 23.55 -18.78 -14.91
N GLY A 332 23.73 -19.44 -13.76
CA GLY A 332 25.08 -19.84 -13.31
C GLY A 332 25.58 -21.22 -13.75
N ASN A 333 24.73 -22.24 -13.73
CA ASN A 333 25.18 -23.64 -13.88
C ASN A 333 24.44 -24.36 -15.00
N SER A 334 25.20 -24.80 -16.00
CA SER A 334 24.74 -25.51 -17.21
C SER A 334 24.36 -26.98 -16.98
N THR A 335 24.13 -27.40 -15.72
CA THR A 335 24.08 -28.83 -15.33
C THR A 335 22.72 -29.35 -14.84
N MET A 336 21.72 -28.50 -14.60
CA MET A 336 20.42 -28.91 -14.04
C MET A 336 19.42 -29.37 -15.11
N SER A 337 18.75 -30.49 -14.87
CA SER A 337 17.70 -31.02 -15.75
C SER A 337 16.33 -30.39 -15.47
N LEU A 338 15.41 -30.49 -16.43
CA LEU A 338 14.02 -30.00 -16.28
C LEU A 338 13.28 -30.63 -15.09
N SER A 339 13.55 -31.91 -14.84
CA SER A 339 13.01 -32.64 -13.68
C SER A 339 13.51 -32.05 -12.36
N ASP A 340 14.77 -31.64 -12.29
CA ASP A 340 15.34 -31.08 -11.06
C ASP A 340 14.71 -29.73 -10.73
N ILE A 341 14.49 -28.88 -11.74
CA ILE A 341 13.80 -27.59 -11.58
C ILE A 341 12.36 -27.80 -11.10
N ARG A 342 11.65 -28.74 -11.72
CA ARG A 342 10.26 -29.04 -11.33
C ARG A 342 10.18 -29.61 -9.92
N ASN A 343 11.10 -30.48 -9.54
CA ASN A 343 11.17 -31.04 -8.20
C ASN A 343 11.43 -29.94 -7.17
N ALA A 344 12.43 -29.07 -7.39
CA ALA A 344 12.73 -27.98 -6.48
C ALA A 344 11.62 -26.90 -6.41
N LYS A 345 10.86 -26.66 -7.49
CA LYS A 345 9.63 -25.84 -7.42
C LYS A 345 8.47 -26.53 -6.70
N SER A 346 8.48 -27.85 -6.61
CA SER A 346 7.45 -28.65 -5.91
C SER A 346 7.76 -28.83 -4.43
N ASP A 347 8.96 -28.46 -3.97
CA ASP A 347 9.34 -28.56 -2.57
C ASP A 347 8.45 -27.65 -1.69
N PRO A 348 7.97 -28.12 -0.54
CA PRO A 348 7.18 -27.30 0.35
C PRO A 348 8.04 -26.23 1.01
N GLY A 349 7.65 -24.96 0.85
CA GLY A 349 8.37 -23.84 1.45
C GLY A 349 7.70 -22.52 1.13
N SER A 350 8.17 -21.48 1.81
CA SER A 350 7.76 -20.09 1.54
C SER A 350 8.99 -19.21 1.41
N THR A 351 8.85 -18.07 0.76
CA THR A 351 9.93 -17.09 0.63
C THR A 351 9.53 -15.84 1.41
N LEU A 352 10.40 -15.40 2.31
CA LEU A 352 10.31 -14.09 2.93
C LEU A 352 11.10 -13.10 2.07
N VAL A 353 10.43 -12.06 1.61
CA VAL A 353 10.99 -10.98 0.80
C VAL A 353 11.05 -9.74 1.67
N THR A 354 12.21 -9.08 1.68
CA THR A 354 12.43 -7.85 2.43
C THR A 354 12.94 -6.75 1.51
N ALA A 355 12.40 -5.55 1.70
CA ALA A 355 12.84 -4.36 1.00
C ALA A 355 13.23 -3.29 2.00
N GLY A 356 14.39 -2.66 1.79
CA GLY A 356 14.86 -1.59 2.66
C GLY A 356 16.16 -0.97 2.19
N GLU A 357 17.03 -0.67 3.15
CA GLU A 357 18.30 0.02 2.91
C GLU A 357 19.48 -0.73 3.55
N TYR A 358 20.52 -0.99 2.76
CA TYR A 358 21.80 -1.49 3.23
C TYR A 358 22.92 -0.54 2.80
N ARG A 359 23.68 -0.03 3.76
CA ARG A 359 24.81 0.91 3.53
C ARG A 359 24.42 2.11 2.64
N GLY A 360 23.26 2.72 2.85
CA GLY A 360 22.81 3.87 2.07
C GLY A 360 22.20 3.54 0.72
N LYS A 361 22.04 2.26 0.36
CA LYS A 361 21.48 1.84 -0.94
C LYS A 361 20.28 0.92 -0.76
N GLY A 362 19.37 0.93 -1.74
CA GLY A 362 18.20 0.07 -1.78
C GLY A 362 18.59 -1.40 -1.83
N SER A 363 18.15 -2.17 -0.85
CA SER A 363 18.46 -3.59 -0.69
C SER A 363 17.18 -4.41 -0.79
N LEU A 364 17.14 -5.33 -1.75
CA LEU A 364 16.11 -6.37 -1.87
C LEU A 364 16.73 -7.69 -1.42
N GLU A 365 16.13 -8.34 -0.43
CA GLU A 365 16.63 -9.61 0.12
C GLU A 365 15.55 -10.68 0.12
N LEU A 366 15.92 -11.88 -0.31
CA LEU A 366 15.03 -13.03 -0.35
C LEU A 366 15.59 -14.14 0.54
N TYR A 367 14.71 -14.69 1.38
CA TYR A 367 15.02 -15.72 2.34
C TYR A 367 14.11 -16.93 2.14
N GLY A 368 14.69 -18.08 1.85
CA GLY A 368 13.95 -19.35 1.80
C GLY A 368 13.61 -19.84 3.21
N LEU A 369 12.31 -19.96 3.50
CA LEU A 369 11.79 -20.57 4.71
C LEU A 369 11.36 -22.02 4.38
N SER A 370 12.19 -22.97 4.80
CA SER A 370 11.87 -24.40 4.68
C SER A 370 10.80 -24.81 5.69
N SER A 371 9.99 -25.81 5.35
CA SER A 371 9.04 -26.44 6.26
C SER A 371 9.73 -27.14 7.43
N ASN A 372 10.98 -27.58 7.25
CA ASN A 372 11.79 -28.23 8.30
C ASN A 372 12.85 -27.26 8.86
N PRO A 373 12.70 -26.82 10.13
CA PRO A 373 13.58 -25.82 10.76
C PRO A 373 15.02 -26.30 10.97
N GLU A 374 15.29 -27.61 11.01
CA GLU A 374 16.67 -28.11 11.18
C GLU A 374 17.52 -27.96 9.92
N THR A 375 16.87 -27.90 8.75
CA THR A 375 17.49 -27.67 7.44
C THR A 375 17.41 -26.21 6.99
N SER A 376 17.03 -25.27 7.86
CA SER A 376 16.94 -23.85 7.54
C SER A 376 18.33 -23.23 7.38
N THR A 377 19.06 -23.63 6.35
CA THR A 377 20.07 -22.78 5.76
C THR A 377 19.30 -21.60 5.17
N SER A 378 19.23 -20.51 5.92
CA SER A 378 18.62 -19.25 5.49
C SER A 378 19.46 -18.71 4.34
N TYR A 379 19.24 -19.24 3.14
CA TYR A 379 19.89 -18.74 1.96
C TYR A 379 19.39 -17.32 1.77
N GLN A 380 20.33 -16.38 1.84
CA GLN A 380 20.09 -14.95 1.72
C GLN A 380 20.57 -14.52 0.35
N ASN A 381 19.63 -14.21 -0.55
CA ASN A 381 19.96 -13.51 -1.79
C ASN A 381 19.80 -12.01 -1.56
N ARG A 382 20.90 -11.32 -1.23
CA ARG A 382 20.92 -9.85 -1.12
C ARG A 382 21.29 -9.22 -2.45
N GLN A 383 20.49 -8.24 -2.87
CA GLN A 383 20.74 -7.49 -4.08
C GLN A 383 20.69 -5.99 -3.81
N THR A 384 21.66 -5.25 -4.36
CA THR A 384 21.58 -3.79 -4.42
C THR A 384 20.68 -3.42 -5.60
N ALA A 385 19.42 -3.11 -5.30
CA ALA A 385 18.36 -2.96 -6.29
C ALA A 385 18.12 -1.50 -6.72
N SER A 386 18.50 -0.53 -5.88
CA SER A 386 18.44 0.90 -6.21
C SER A 386 19.53 1.70 -5.50
N ARG A 387 19.74 2.94 -5.97
CA ARG A 387 20.65 3.92 -5.35
C ARG A 387 20.06 4.51 -4.08
N SER A 388 18.73 4.66 -4.04
CA SER A 388 17.94 5.11 -2.90
C SER A 388 17.33 3.93 -2.15
N LYS A 389 16.81 4.20 -0.94
CA LYS A 389 16.14 3.23 -0.07
C LYS A 389 14.89 2.65 -0.76
N LEU A 390 14.65 1.35 -0.60
CA LEU A 390 13.40 0.74 -1.04
C LEU A 390 12.29 1.01 -0.02
N MET A 391 11.11 1.39 -0.51
CA MET A 391 9.97 1.78 0.32
C MET A 391 8.97 0.64 0.47
N SER A 392 8.54 0.05 -0.65
CA SER A 392 7.56 -1.04 -0.67
C SER A 392 7.99 -2.18 -1.59
N VAL A 393 7.52 -3.39 -1.29
CA VAL A 393 7.66 -4.56 -2.16
C VAL A 393 6.37 -5.37 -2.15
N THR A 394 5.97 -5.89 -3.30
CA THR A 394 4.81 -6.78 -3.41
C THR A 394 4.98 -7.80 -4.54
N SER A 395 4.29 -8.93 -4.42
CA SER A 395 4.06 -9.83 -5.55
C SER A 395 3.06 -9.22 -6.51
N HIS A 396 3.32 -9.34 -7.81
CA HIS A 396 2.44 -8.89 -8.87
C HIS A 396 2.48 -9.89 -10.02
N GLY A 397 1.41 -10.66 -10.19
CA GLY A 397 1.40 -11.84 -11.05
C GLY A 397 2.59 -12.78 -10.77
N GLY A 398 3.29 -13.17 -11.85
CA GLY A 398 4.49 -14.00 -11.80
C GLY A 398 5.78 -13.28 -11.33
N SER A 399 5.70 -12.00 -10.97
CA SER A 399 6.86 -11.13 -10.71
C SER A 399 6.85 -10.50 -9.31
N LEU A 400 7.95 -9.83 -8.97
CA LEU A 400 8.08 -8.94 -7.81
C LEU A 400 8.16 -7.50 -8.28
N ALA A 401 7.35 -6.64 -7.66
CA ALA A 401 7.39 -5.19 -7.87
C ALA A 401 7.90 -4.51 -6.60
N TYR A 402 8.83 -3.56 -6.74
CA TYR A 402 9.30 -2.74 -5.62
C TYR A 402 9.41 -1.27 -6.00
N SER A 403 9.21 -0.39 -5.01
CA SER A 403 9.36 1.06 -5.14
C SER A 403 10.61 1.56 -4.43
N ASP A 404 11.23 2.60 -4.97
CA ASP A 404 12.39 3.25 -4.39
C ASP A 404 12.13 4.74 -4.04
N GLY A 405 13.10 5.34 -3.35
CA GLY A 405 13.04 6.73 -2.92
C GLY A 405 13.32 7.76 -4.02
N ASP A 406 13.59 7.32 -5.26
CA ASP A 406 13.76 8.19 -6.43
C ASP A 406 12.47 8.23 -7.29
N GLY A 407 11.38 7.64 -6.80
CA GLY A 407 10.09 7.58 -7.50
C GLY A 407 9.98 6.48 -8.55
N ASN A 408 10.91 5.52 -8.59
CA ASN A 408 10.83 4.39 -9.52
C ASN A 408 10.01 3.23 -8.94
N ILE A 409 9.26 2.58 -9.82
CA ILE A 409 8.71 1.25 -9.61
C ILE A 409 9.41 0.31 -10.58
N LYS A 410 9.97 -0.78 -10.05
CA LYS A 410 10.71 -1.78 -10.83
C LYS A 410 10.10 -3.15 -10.64
N TRP A 411 10.00 -3.89 -11.74
CA TRP A 411 9.56 -5.27 -11.77
C TRP A 411 10.76 -6.17 -12.07
N VAL A 412 10.91 -7.20 -11.25
CA VAL A 412 11.93 -8.24 -11.39
C VAL A 412 11.26 -9.61 -11.31
N GLU A 413 11.91 -10.62 -11.86
CA GLU A 413 11.48 -12.01 -11.66
C GLU A 413 11.54 -12.37 -10.17
N ARG A 414 10.90 -13.49 -9.79
CA ARG A 414 10.88 -13.95 -8.37
C ARG A 414 12.25 -14.37 -7.82
N ASP A 415 13.29 -14.40 -8.66
CA ASP A 415 14.69 -14.50 -8.23
C ASP A 415 15.22 -13.20 -7.56
N GLY A 416 14.47 -12.11 -7.68
CA GLY A 416 14.79 -10.77 -7.19
C GLY A 416 15.89 -10.06 -7.97
N HIS A 417 16.38 -10.64 -9.09
CA HIS A 417 17.53 -10.15 -9.86
C HIS A 417 17.15 -9.74 -11.28
N SER A 418 16.44 -10.61 -11.98
CA SER A 418 16.26 -10.50 -13.41
C SER A 418 15.26 -9.37 -13.71
N PRO A 419 15.69 -8.24 -14.30
CA PRO A 419 14.80 -7.10 -14.51
C PRO A 419 13.80 -7.38 -15.63
N ILE A 420 12.54 -7.02 -15.38
CA ILE A 420 11.47 -7.11 -16.35
C ILE A 420 11.20 -5.73 -16.93
N ARG A 421 11.02 -4.72 -16.06
CA ARG A 421 10.67 -3.35 -16.46
C ARG A 421 10.84 -2.35 -15.33
N GLU A 422 10.88 -1.09 -15.72
CA GLU A 422 11.05 0.06 -14.83
C GLU A 422 10.12 1.18 -15.29
N TRP A 423 9.62 1.93 -14.32
CA TRP A 423 8.72 3.05 -14.53
C TRP A 423 8.99 4.12 -13.49
N ASN A 424 9.11 5.38 -13.90
CA ASN A 424 9.35 6.49 -13.00
C ASN A 424 8.09 7.38 -12.93
N LEU A 425 7.66 7.68 -11.72
CA LEU A 425 6.48 8.52 -11.46
C LEU A 425 6.65 9.96 -11.99
N ASN A 426 7.86 10.50 -11.90
CA ASN A 426 8.20 11.90 -12.19
C ASN A 426 8.51 12.15 -13.68
N GLU A 427 8.81 11.12 -14.47
CA GLU A 427 9.12 11.26 -15.91
C GLU A 427 7.88 11.37 -16.81
N HIS A 428 6.68 11.09 -16.28
CA HIS A 428 5.46 11.11 -17.08
C HIS A 428 4.67 12.42 -16.87
N PRO A 429 4.57 13.27 -17.90
CA PRO A 429 3.94 14.59 -17.79
C PRO A 429 2.41 14.45 -17.74
N GLY A 430 1.89 14.32 -16.52
CA GLY A 430 0.51 14.61 -16.12
C GLY A 430 0.45 15.26 -14.74
N MET A 431 1.61 15.65 -14.20
CA MET A 431 1.83 16.01 -12.80
C MET A 431 2.45 17.40 -12.66
N SER A 432 2.37 18.25 -13.68
CA SER A 432 2.74 19.67 -13.54
C SER A 432 1.60 20.43 -12.84
N VAL A 433 1.51 20.28 -11.52
CA VAL A 433 0.74 21.20 -10.67
C VAL A 433 1.55 22.51 -10.59
N SER A 434 1.02 23.56 -11.22
CA SER A 434 1.33 24.99 -11.04
C SER A 434 2.77 25.37 -10.64
N VAL A 435 3.59 25.65 -11.65
CA VAL A 435 4.86 26.39 -11.49
C VAL A 435 4.55 27.85 -11.15
N SER A 436 4.73 28.25 -9.88
CA SER A 436 5.06 29.64 -9.59
C SER A 436 6.53 29.86 -9.96
N GLN A 437 6.73 30.65 -11.01
CA GLN A 437 8.05 31.01 -11.53
C GLN A 437 8.81 31.85 -10.50
N THR A 438 9.87 31.28 -9.91
CA THR A 438 11.05 32.06 -9.51
C THR A 438 12.28 31.15 -9.47
N THR A 439 13.09 31.21 -10.52
CA THR A 439 14.46 30.70 -10.52
C THR A 439 15.38 31.69 -9.79
N PRO A 440 16.31 31.25 -8.92
CA PRO A 440 17.54 31.98 -8.72
C PRO A 440 18.78 31.18 -9.13
N ASN A 441 19.72 31.90 -9.73
CA ASN A 441 21.02 31.45 -10.19
C ASN A 441 21.87 30.84 -9.06
N VAL A 442 22.54 29.73 -9.38
CA VAL A 442 23.52 29.07 -8.53
C VAL A 442 24.84 29.86 -8.56
N THR A 443 25.31 30.31 -7.40
CA THR A 443 26.72 30.63 -7.16
C THR A 443 27.25 29.82 -5.97
N THR A 444 28.47 29.37 -6.17
CA THR A 444 29.28 28.39 -5.43
C THR A 444 29.44 28.61 -3.92
N GLY A 445 29.41 27.51 -3.16
CA GLY A 445 30.24 27.31 -1.97
C GLY A 445 29.48 27.13 -0.64
N ASN A 446 29.28 25.88 -0.22
CA ASN A 446 29.58 25.35 1.12
C ASN A 446 28.89 24.00 1.36
N VAL A 447 29.71 22.96 1.47
CA VAL A 447 29.33 21.58 1.74
C VAL A 447 29.13 21.44 3.25
N ARG A 448 27.86 21.42 3.74
CA ARG A 448 27.39 20.68 4.94
C ARG A 448 25.95 20.98 5.42
N GLU A 449 25.16 21.79 4.71
CA GLU A 449 23.76 22.08 5.08
C GLU A 449 22.76 21.83 3.93
N ALA A 450 22.91 20.73 3.20
CA ALA A 450 22.10 20.41 2.00
C ALA A 450 21.05 19.32 2.24
N TRP A 451 20.20 19.48 3.26
CA TRP A 451 18.95 18.69 3.37
C TRP A 451 17.69 19.57 3.47
N ASP A 452 17.81 20.85 3.11
CA ASP A 452 16.69 21.79 3.21
C ASP A 452 16.38 22.44 1.85
N ASN A 453 15.28 21.98 1.25
CA ASN A 453 14.31 22.76 0.48
C ASN A 453 14.77 23.62 -0.71
N THR A 454 15.16 23.02 -1.86
CA THR A 454 15.09 23.73 -3.16
C THR A 454 14.96 22.84 -4.43
N ALA A 455 14.92 21.52 -4.34
CA ALA A 455 14.42 20.69 -5.44
C ALA A 455 12.90 20.54 -5.27
N ALA A 456 12.12 20.63 -6.35
CA ALA A 456 10.72 20.20 -6.30
C ALA A 456 10.69 18.78 -5.68
N PRO A 457 9.81 18.50 -4.72
CA PRO A 457 9.76 17.18 -4.11
C PRO A 457 9.40 16.17 -5.20
N ASP A 458 10.34 15.29 -5.54
CA ASP A 458 10.08 14.16 -6.41
C ASP A 458 9.05 13.27 -5.70
N ASP A 459 7.93 12.95 -6.37
CA ASP A 459 6.90 12.11 -5.79
C ASP A 459 7.45 10.69 -5.62
N ILE A 460 7.22 10.09 -4.44
CA ILE A 460 7.67 8.74 -4.10
C ILE A 460 6.49 7.84 -3.79
N VAL A 461 6.58 6.56 -4.14
CA VAL A 461 5.56 5.56 -3.79
C VAL A 461 5.93 4.88 -2.47
N GLN A 462 5.18 5.19 -1.42
CA GLN A 462 5.44 4.67 -0.06
C GLN A 462 4.91 3.25 0.14
N LEU A 463 3.75 2.91 -0.43
CA LEU A 463 3.14 1.59 -0.33
C LEU A 463 2.51 1.16 -1.65
N MET A 464 2.68 -0.12 -1.98
CA MET A 464 2.02 -0.78 -3.10
C MET A 464 1.27 -2.02 -2.63
N LEU A 465 0.00 -2.14 -3.03
CA LEU A 465 -0.82 -3.30 -2.72
C LEU A 465 -1.39 -3.89 -4.03
N PRO A 466 -1.33 -5.21 -4.23
CA PRO A 466 -1.90 -5.85 -5.41
C PRO A 466 -3.43 -5.90 -5.26
N THR A 467 -4.16 -5.66 -6.36
CA THR A 467 -5.63 -5.80 -6.37
C THR A 467 -6.11 -7.24 -6.35
N MET A 468 -5.22 -8.17 -6.67
CA MET A 468 -5.46 -9.61 -6.57
C MET A 468 -4.80 -10.15 -5.29
N PRO A 469 -5.56 -10.87 -4.43
CA PRO A 469 -5.03 -11.43 -3.21
C PRO A 469 -4.09 -12.62 -3.47
N LYS A 470 -3.18 -12.83 -2.53
CA LYS A 470 -2.04 -13.78 -2.58
C LYS A 470 -2.43 -15.25 -2.84
N SER A 471 -3.68 -15.62 -2.61
CA SER A 471 -4.23 -16.99 -2.69
C SER A 471 -5.12 -17.23 -3.90
N SER A 472 -5.25 -16.27 -4.82
CA SER A 472 -6.06 -16.43 -6.03
C SER A 472 -5.38 -17.37 -7.03
N PHE A 473 -5.41 -18.67 -6.77
CA PHE A 473 -4.92 -19.74 -7.65
C PHE A 473 -5.78 -19.94 -8.91
N GLY A 474 -6.53 -18.91 -9.32
CA GLY A 474 -7.50 -18.93 -10.41
C GLY A 474 -7.19 -17.89 -11.48
N HIS A 475 -7.75 -18.09 -12.68
CA HIS A 475 -7.60 -17.15 -13.78
C HIS A 475 -8.11 -15.76 -13.40
N SER A 476 -7.20 -14.78 -13.28
CA SER A 476 -7.55 -13.36 -13.36
C SER A 476 -8.23 -13.09 -14.69
N LYS A 477 -9.32 -12.32 -14.69
CA LYS A 477 -9.79 -11.75 -15.96
C LYS A 477 -8.77 -10.73 -16.41
N LEU A 478 -8.60 -10.63 -17.72
CA LEU A 478 -7.54 -9.85 -18.33
C LEU A 478 -7.48 -8.40 -17.81
N GLY A 479 -6.35 -8.05 -17.19
CA GLY A 479 -6.04 -6.71 -16.69
C GLY A 479 -6.76 -6.35 -15.40
N GLU A 480 -7.25 -7.33 -14.64
CA GLU A 480 -7.69 -7.11 -13.26
C GLU A 480 -6.52 -7.17 -12.26
N ASP A 481 -5.36 -7.71 -12.66
CA ASP A 481 -4.10 -7.66 -11.91
C ASP A 481 -3.45 -6.27 -12.04
N ASN A 482 -3.74 -5.40 -11.07
CA ASN A 482 -3.25 -4.03 -11.00
C ASN A 482 -2.59 -3.78 -9.64
N LEU A 483 -1.86 -2.68 -9.54
CA LEU A 483 -1.26 -2.23 -8.27
C LEU A 483 -1.93 -0.95 -7.80
N VAL A 484 -2.41 -0.93 -6.56
CA VAL A 484 -2.79 0.31 -5.89
C VAL A 484 -1.54 0.97 -5.32
N LEU A 485 -1.39 2.26 -5.55
CA LEU A 485 -0.25 3.08 -5.15
C LEU A 485 -0.68 4.12 -4.11
N TRP A 486 0.14 4.32 -3.08
CA TRP A 486 0.05 5.45 -2.15
C TRP A 486 1.37 6.19 -2.16
N THR A 487 1.31 7.48 -2.45
CA THR A 487 2.47 8.34 -2.58
C THR A 487 2.79 9.09 -1.30
N GLY A 488 4.00 9.61 -1.18
CA GLY A 488 4.46 10.33 0.01
C GLY A 488 3.75 11.66 0.28
N ASP A 489 3.14 12.25 -0.75
CA ASP A 489 2.26 13.43 -0.65
C ASP A 489 0.80 13.06 -0.39
N GLY A 490 0.48 11.76 -0.28
CA GLY A 490 -0.83 11.26 0.10
C GLY A 490 -1.83 11.08 -1.04
N LYS A 491 -1.39 11.03 -2.30
CA LYS A 491 -2.25 10.64 -3.44
C LYS A 491 -2.44 9.13 -3.51
N LEU A 492 -3.60 8.72 -3.99
CA LEU A 492 -3.97 7.32 -4.21
C LEU A 492 -4.12 7.08 -5.71
N GLY A 493 -3.50 6.00 -6.22
CA GLY A 493 -3.48 5.69 -7.64
C GLY A 493 -3.69 4.21 -7.93
N LEU A 494 -4.15 3.89 -9.15
CA LEU A 494 -4.21 2.54 -9.68
C LEU A 494 -3.29 2.45 -10.89
N LEU A 495 -2.29 1.58 -10.80
CA LEU A 495 -1.35 1.27 -11.87
C LEU A 495 -1.78 -0.01 -12.59
N GLY A 496 -1.95 0.09 -13.90
CA GLY A 496 -2.27 -1.03 -14.79
C GLY A 496 -1.54 -0.96 -16.13
N PHE A 497 -1.83 -1.92 -17.01
CA PHE A 497 -1.17 -2.06 -18.31
C PHE A 497 -2.16 -2.04 -19.46
N GLY A 498 -1.84 -1.26 -20.50
CA GLY A 498 -2.57 -1.26 -21.76
C GLY A 498 -4.02 -0.78 -21.68
N LYS A 499 -4.46 -0.26 -20.53
CA LYS A 499 -5.83 0.25 -20.33
C LYS A 499 -5.89 1.76 -20.46
N GLU A 500 -7.06 2.24 -20.87
CA GLU A 500 -7.39 3.65 -20.93
C GLU A 500 -7.33 4.26 -19.53
N LYS A 501 -6.67 5.42 -19.43
CA LYS A 501 -6.60 6.19 -18.19
C LYS A 501 -7.97 6.79 -17.95
N TRP A 502 -8.55 6.52 -16.79
CA TRP A 502 -9.60 7.39 -16.25
C TRP A 502 -8.93 8.51 -15.45
N ASP A 503 -9.57 9.68 -15.48
CA ASP A 503 -9.13 10.89 -14.81
C ASP A 503 -10.36 11.54 -14.15
N TRP A 504 -10.31 11.71 -12.83
CA TRP A 504 -11.34 12.45 -12.09
C TRP A 504 -10.98 13.92 -11.92
N SER A 505 -9.78 14.34 -12.31
CA SER A 505 -9.40 15.76 -12.32
C SER A 505 -10.14 16.48 -13.45
N GLY A 506 -11.19 17.24 -13.09
CA GLY A 506 -12.00 18.04 -14.03
C GLY A 506 -13.51 17.83 -13.96
N LEU A 507 -13.99 16.75 -13.32
CA LEU A 507 -15.44 16.49 -13.20
C LEU A 507 -16.15 17.54 -12.32
N GLU A 508 -15.41 18.16 -11.40
CA GLU A 508 -15.91 19.24 -10.56
C GLU A 508 -16.10 20.55 -11.35
N GLU A 509 -15.28 20.80 -12.37
CA GLU A 509 -15.48 21.94 -13.29
C GLU A 509 -16.78 21.74 -14.10
N GLU A 510 -17.01 20.53 -14.61
CA GLU A 510 -18.27 20.19 -15.30
C GLU A 510 -19.49 20.28 -14.37
N ALA A 511 -19.36 19.85 -13.11
CA ALA A 511 -20.42 19.94 -12.11
C ALA A 511 -20.72 21.40 -11.72
N LEU A 512 -19.69 22.22 -11.52
CA LEU A 512 -19.82 23.66 -11.25
C LEU A 512 -20.43 24.40 -12.45
N GLU A 513 -20.03 24.06 -13.68
CA GLU A 513 -20.64 24.60 -14.90
C GLU A 513 -22.13 24.23 -14.98
N PHE A 514 -22.50 23.00 -14.62
CA PHE A 514 -23.88 22.55 -14.61
C PHE A 514 -24.72 23.25 -13.52
N GLU A 515 -24.16 23.46 -12.33
CA GLU A 515 -24.80 24.19 -11.24
C GLU A 515 -24.96 25.68 -11.60
N GLU A 516 -23.95 26.30 -12.19
CA GLU A 516 -24.01 27.69 -12.63
C GLU A 516 -25.03 27.88 -13.78
N GLN A 517 -25.09 26.93 -14.72
CA GLN A 517 -26.12 26.92 -15.75
C GLN A 517 -27.53 26.76 -15.16
N SER A 518 -27.67 25.96 -14.12
CA SER A 518 -28.95 25.77 -13.41
C SER A 518 -29.36 27.04 -12.67
N ARG A 519 -28.43 27.71 -11.97
CA ARG A 519 -28.67 29.01 -11.34
C ARG A 519 -29.08 30.08 -12.35
N ARG A 520 -28.36 30.15 -13.49
CA ARG A 520 -28.69 31.07 -14.59
C ARG A 520 -30.08 30.81 -15.19
N LYS A 521 -30.55 29.56 -15.24
CA LYS A 521 -31.92 29.22 -15.67
C LYS A 521 -32.96 29.73 -14.68
N VAL A 522 -32.74 29.50 -13.39
CA VAL A 522 -33.64 29.97 -12.31
C VAL A 522 -33.72 31.50 -12.30
N GLU A 523 -32.59 32.19 -12.44
CA GLU A 523 -32.56 33.66 -12.52
C GLU A 523 -33.33 34.19 -13.74
N ARG A 524 -33.21 33.55 -14.91
CA ARG A 524 -33.98 33.93 -16.10
C ARG A 524 -35.49 33.73 -15.90
N GLU A 525 -35.88 32.63 -15.27
CA GLU A 525 -37.29 32.39 -14.95
C GLU A 525 -37.82 33.42 -13.95
N TYR A 526 -37.03 33.76 -12.94
CA TYR A 526 -37.37 34.79 -11.96
C TYR A 526 -37.53 36.17 -12.60
N VAL A 527 -36.57 36.58 -13.46
CA VAL A 527 -36.66 37.84 -14.23
C VAL A 527 -37.88 37.84 -15.14
N GLY A 528 -38.20 36.70 -15.78
CA GLY A 528 -39.39 36.55 -16.61
C GLY A 528 -40.69 36.70 -15.82
N ILE A 529 -40.77 36.12 -14.61
CA ILE A 529 -41.92 36.25 -13.71
C ILE A 529 -42.04 37.69 -13.21
N MET A 530 -40.94 38.29 -12.76
CA MET A 530 -40.88 39.67 -12.27
C MET A 530 -41.30 40.67 -13.36
N GLY A 531 -40.78 40.50 -14.58
CA GLY A 531 -41.16 41.34 -15.73
C GLY A 531 -42.65 41.23 -16.09
N ARG A 532 -43.25 40.05 -15.96
CA ARG A 532 -44.71 39.88 -16.14
C ARG A 532 -45.52 40.53 -15.01
N ALA A 533 -45.06 40.43 -13.77
CA ALA A 533 -45.69 41.07 -12.63
C ALA A 533 -45.65 42.62 -12.74
N LEU A 534 -44.49 43.17 -13.12
CA LEU A 534 -44.33 44.60 -13.33
C LEU A 534 -45.17 45.12 -14.52
N ARG A 535 -45.29 44.36 -15.61
CA ARG A 535 -46.19 44.73 -16.72
C ARG A 535 -47.65 44.77 -16.28
N ARG A 536 -48.10 43.77 -15.50
CA ARG A 536 -49.47 43.78 -14.95
C ARG A 536 -49.72 45.00 -14.06
N GLN A 537 -48.77 45.36 -13.19
CA GLN A 537 -48.89 46.57 -12.38
C GLN A 537 -48.90 47.85 -13.23
N ALA A 538 -48.09 47.91 -14.30
CA ALA A 538 -48.10 49.04 -15.21
C ALA A 538 -49.42 49.16 -15.99
N ASP A 539 -49.96 48.04 -16.47
CA ASP A 539 -51.24 47.99 -17.18
C ASP A 539 -52.41 48.36 -16.25
N GLU A 540 -52.38 47.93 -14.99
CA GLU A 540 -53.32 48.34 -13.95
C GLU A 540 -53.24 49.85 -13.67
N MET A 541 -52.04 50.43 -13.59
CA MET A 541 -51.85 51.87 -13.44
C MET A 541 -52.34 52.66 -14.66
N HIS A 542 -52.12 52.16 -15.87
CA HIS A 542 -52.66 52.75 -17.10
C HIS A 542 -54.19 52.66 -17.16
N PHE A 543 -54.76 51.55 -16.72
CA PHE A 543 -56.20 51.36 -16.58
C PHE A 543 -56.81 52.36 -15.59
N VAL A 544 -56.23 52.48 -14.40
CA VAL A 544 -56.70 53.44 -13.37
C VAL A 544 -56.53 54.90 -13.83
N ARG A 545 -55.45 55.23 -14.55
CA ARG A 545 -55.22 56.57 -15.10
C ARG A 545 -56.24 56.95 -16.18
N ASN A 546 -56.73 56.00 -16.96
CA ASN A 546 -57.76 56.23 -17.97
C ASN A 546 -59.20 56.25 -17.41
N LEU A 547 -59.38 56.00 -16.12
CA LEU A 547 -60.67 56.10 -15.42
C LEU A 547 -60.84 57.40 -14.60
N GLY A 548 -59.84 58.28 -14.59
CA GLY A 548 -59.82 59.51 -13.80
C GLY A 548 -60.01 60.80 -14.60
N LEU A 549 -61.25 61.28 -14.66
CA LEU A 549 -61.70 62.67 -14.88
C LEU A 549 -61.33 63.34 -16.22
N GLY A 550 -62.14 63.08 -17.24
CA GLY A 550 -62.52 64.10 -18.22
C GLY A 550 -63.94 64.57 -17.93
N ILE A 551 -64.11 65.76 -17.32
CA ILE A 551 -65.24 66.67 -17.51
C ILE A 551 -64.74 68.10 -17.23
N PRO A 552 -65.11 69.14 -17.99
CA PRO A 552 -65.87 69.18 -19.25
C PRO A 552 -65.00 69.37 -20.50
#